data_AF-A0A7Z0UCW5-F1
#
_entry.id   AF-A0A7Z0UCW5-F1
#
_cell.length_a   1.000
_cell.length_b   1.000
_cell.length_c   1.000
_cell.angle_alpha   90.00
_cell.angle_beta   90.00
_cell.angle_gamma   90.00
#
_symmetry.space_group_name_H-M   'P 1'
#
loop_
_entity.id
_entity.type
_entity.pdbx_description
1 polymer ?
#
loop_
_entity_poly.entity_id
_entity_poly.type
_entity_poly.pdbx_seq_one_letter_code
_entity_poly.pdbx_strand_id
1 'polypeptide(L)'
;MFISAITASGLYAATTIMPMLPHGNVAREPHVSPPVIPVQASQADLPAAVDVGGDQPKFAPFPTEAQFETGDTWISGGRRYRLYGLQACLRGTNVTVSAGVVRDCGELDLIMAQALIRDTRPVCTTIRNLDQNNAVVACQTTTGQHHYDLATYMIAQGWGFAAVDSAGRLIVPGYRIAEESARSARAGLWAYSDLPHPVAVLQQQAGAQQ
;
A
#
# COMPACT_ATOMS: atom_id res chain seq x y z
N MET A 1 -52.68 35.55 63.29
CA MET A 1 -51.63 35.08 64.20
C MET A 1 -50.35 34.97 63.38
N PHE A 2 -49.36 35.82 63.70
CA PHE A 2 -48.02 35.90 63.09
C PHE A 2 -47.27 34.56 63.24
N ILE A 3 -46.28 34.16 62.44
CA ILE A 3 -44.94 34.75 62.25
C ILE A 3 -44.29 34.20 60.96
N SER A 4 -43.61 35.07 60.21
CA SER A 4 -42.72 34.81 59.08
C SER A 4 -41.39 34.16 59.50
N ALA A 5 -40.82 33.30 58.65
CA ALA A 5 -39.38 33.05 58.62
C ALA A 5 -38.88 32.98 57.18
N ILE A 6 -38.07 33.98 56.82
CA ILE A 6 -37.29 34.08 55.58
C ILE A 6 -36.01 33.27 55.79
N THR A 7 -35.63 32.40 54.85
CA THR A 7 -34.24 31.92 54.75
C THR A 7 -33.73 32.09 53.33
N ALA A 8 -32.52 32.63 53.28
CA ALA A 8 -31.89 33.28 52.14
C ALA A 8 -31.00 32.33 51.34
N SER A 9 -30.77 32.73 50.10
CA SER A 9 -29.90 32.15 49.08
C SER A 9 -28.45 31.92 49.53
N GLY A 10 -27.83 30.87 49.00
CA GLY A 10 -26.39 30.65 49.06
C GLY A 10 -25.89 29.88 47.84
N LEU A 11 -25.64 30.59 46.73
CA LEU A 11 -24.80 30.10 45.64
C LEU A 11 -23.35 30.09 46.14
N TYR A 12 -22.78 28.90 46.37
CA TYR A 12 -21.36 28.75 46.62
C TYR A 12 -20.61 28.77 45.27
N ALA A 13 -20.14 29.94 44.87
CA ALA A 13 -19.06 30.06 43.89
C ALA A 13 -17.74 29.87 44.65
N ALA A 14 -17.14 28.68 44.55
CA ALA A 14 -15.80 28.43 45.07
C ALA A 14 -14.77 29.07 44.11
N THR A 15 -14.32 30.27 44.43
CA THR A 15 -13.16 30.91 43.79
C THR A 15 -11.89 30.34 44.42
N THR A 16 -11.30 29.32 43.78
CA THR A 16 -9.94 28.89 44.12
C THR A 16 -8.94 29.92 43.60
N ILE A 17 -8.42 30.75 44.52
CA ILE A 17 -7.25 31.59 44.30
C ILE A 17 -6.02 30.67 44.31
N MET A 18 -5.41 30.44 43.14
CA MET A 18 -4.13 29.76 43.04
C MET A 18 -3.02 30.69 43.55
N PRO A 19 -2.15 30.24 44.47
CA PRO A 19 -0.97 31.00 44.86
C PRO A 19 0.03 31.01 43.69
N MET A 20 0.45 32.22 43.28
CA MET A 20 1.53 32.41 42.32
C MET A 20 2.85 31.95 42.95
N LEU A 21 3.39 30.85 42.45
CA LEU A 21 4.74 30.37 42.79
C LEU A 21 5.80 31.35 42.26
N PRO A 22 6.86 31.63 43.03
CA PRO A 22 7.95 32.49 42.59
C PRO A 22 8.66 31.88 41.37
N HIS A 23 9.05 32.74 40.43
CA HIS A 23 9.81 32.37 39.23
C HIS A 23 11.14 31.70 39.63
N GLY A 24 11.14 30.38 39.68
CA GLY A 24 12.37 29.59 39.72
C GLY A 24 13.04 29.65 38.36
N ASN A 25 14.26 30.20 38.32
CA ASN A 25 15.17 30.01 37.19
C ASN A 25 15.51 28.52 37.09
N VAL A 26 14.76 27.80 36.26
CA VAL A 26 15.14 26.45 35.84
C VAL A 26 16.26 26.62 34.82
N ALA A 27 17.50 26.45 35.28
CA ALA A 27 18.65 26.31 34.41
C ALA A 27 18.37 25.11 33.48
N ARG A 28 18.19 25.40 32.19
CA ARG A 28 18.00 24.40 31.15
C ARG A 28 19.30 23.64 30.98
N GLU A 29 19.36 22.40 31.44
CA GLU A 29 20.46 21.51 31.09
C GLU A 29 20.54 21.37 29.56
N PRO A 30 21.75 21.41 28.97
CA PRO A 30 21.90 21.25 27.54
C PRO A 30 21.42 19.86 27.14
N HIS A 31 20.37 19.83 26.32
CA HIS A 31 19.80 18.62 25.77
C HIS A 31 20.83 18.01 24.80
N VAL A 32 21.50 16.95 25.21
CA VAL A 32 22.37 16.15 24.35
C VAL A 32 21.48 15.26 23.50
N SER A 33 21.21 15.68 22.26
CA SER A 33 20.55 14.81 21.29
C SER A 33 21.40 13.57 21.05
N PRO A 34 20.83 12.34 21.08
CA PRO A 34 21.57 11.15 20.72
C PRO A 34 22.04 11.26 19.25
N PRO A 35 23.20 10.67 18.90
CA PRO A 35 23.69 10.70 17.53
C PRO A 35 22.69 9.98 16.62
N VAL A 36 22.25 10.69 15.58
CA VAL A 36 21.47 10.10 14.49
C VAL A 36 22.39 9.11 13.78
N ILE A 37 22.12 7.81 13.90
CA ILE A 37 22.80 6.79 13.10
C ILE A 37 22.11 6.78 11.73
N PRO A 38 22.78 7.21 10.64
CA PRO A 38 22.20 7.11 9.31
C PRO A 38 22.06 5.63 8.93
N VAL A 39 20.84 5.20 8.60
CA VAL A 39 20.54 3.83 8.13
C VAL A 39 20.78 3.69 6.61
N GLN A 40 21.22 4.77 5.96
CA GLN A 40 21.53 4.82 4.53
C GLN A 40 23.03 4.94 4.33
N ALA A 41 23.59 4.12 3.46
CA ALA A 41 24.96 4.27 2.99
C ALA A 41 25.11 5.68 2.41
N SER A 42 26.16 6.39 2.82
CA SER A 42 26.48 7.69 2.25
C SER A 42 26.81 7.50 0.78
N GLN A 43 26.46 8.45 -0.09
CA GLN A 43 26.75 8.37 -1.54
C GLN A 43 28.24 8.11 -1.86
N ALA A 44 29.13 8.41 -0.91
CA ALA A 44 30.56 8.12 -0.98
C ALA A 44 30.93 6.62 -0.84
N ASP A 45 30.04 5.78 -0.32
CA ASP A 45 30.25 4.34 -0.13
C ASP A 45 29.72 3.50 -1.30
N LEU A 46 29.06 4.12 -2.28
CA LEU A 46 28.60 3.44 -3.48
C LEU A 46 29.77 3.31 -4.47
N PRO A 47 30.14 2.10 -4.92
CA PRO A 47 31.09 1.98 -6.02
C PRO A 47 30.56 2.77 -7.23
N ALA A 48 31.43 3.51 -7.89
CA ALA A 48 31.09 4.27 -9.10
C ALA A 48 30.33 3.35 -10.06
N ALA A 49 29.16 3.80 -10.50
CA ALA A 49 28.36 3.08 -11.47
C ALA A 49 29.25 2.76 -12.68
N VAL A 50 29.47 1.47 -12.92
CA VAL A 50 30.10 1.02 -14.15
C VAL A 50 29.16 1.41 -15.26
N ASP A 51 29.59 2.33 -16.13
CA ASP A 51 28.87 2.71 -17.34
C ASP A 51 28.90 1.51 -18.29
N VAL A 52 28.00 0.55 -18.04
CA VAL A 52 27.65 -0.47 -19.01
C VAL A 52 26.77 0.24 -20.02
N GLY A 53 27.39 0.71 -21.11
CA GLY A 53 26.72 1.25 -22.27
C GLY A 53 25.64 0.28 -22.75
N GLY A 54 24.42 0.53 -22.30
CA GLY A 54 23.23 -0.25 -22.56
C GLY A 54 22.05 0.70 -22.42
N ASP A 55 21.23 0.76 -23.45
CA ASP A 55 20.04 1.60 -23.55
C ASP A 55 19.29 1.61 -22.21
N GLN A 56 19.32 2.76 -21.51
CA GLN A 56 18.67 2.88 -20.20
C GLN A 56 17.21 2.45 -20.37
N PRO A 57 16.63 1.68 -19.43
CA PRO A 57 15.25 1.22 -19.56
C PRO A 57 14.33 2.43 -19.76
N LYS A 58 13.88 2.65 -21.00
CA LYS A 58 13.10 3.82 -21.35
C LYS A 58 11.69 3.64 -20.81
N PHE A 59 11.37 4.37 -19.75
CA PHE A 59 10.01 4.44 -19.24
C PHE A 59 9.09 5.09 -20.27
N ALA A 60 8.00 4.40 -20.60
CA ALA A 60 6.95 4.88 -21.49
C ALA A 60 5.64 5.05 -20.71
N PRO A 61 4.78 6.02 -21.05
CA PRO A 61 3.45 6.13 -20.44
C PRO A 61 2.67 4.82 -20.52
N PHE A 62 1.86 4.54 -19.50
CA PHE A 62 0.92 3.42 -19.54
C PHE A 62 -0.01 3.54 -20.76
N PRO A 63 -0.21 2.46 -21.54
CA PRO A 63 -0.98 2.52 -22.78
C PRO A 63 -2.45 2.89 -22.54
N THR A 64 -2.99 3.79 -23.35
CA THR A 64 -4.38 4.27 -23.20
C THR A 64 -5.40 3.28 -23.76
N GLU A 65 -4.96 2.40 -24.64
CA GLU A 65 -5.75 1.33 -25.27
C GLU A 65 -5.65 -0.03 -24.55
N ALA A 66 -5.06 -0.05 -23.35
CA ALA A 66 -4.87 -1.27 -22.58
C ALA A 66 -6.18 -2.02 -22.34
N GLN A 67 -6.21 -3.29 -22.72
CA GLN A 67 -7.32 -4.20 -22.44
C GLN A 67 -6.93 -5.06 -21.24
N PHE A 68 -7.56 -4.81 -20.10
CA PHE A 68 -7.20 -5.51 -18.87
C PHE A 68 -7.76 -6.93 -18.83
N GLU A 69 -6.89 -7.88 -18.49
CA GLU A 69 -7.26 -9.27 -18.22
C GLU A 69 -7.40 -9.55 -16.72
N THR A 70 -6.65 -8.84 -15.87
CA THR A 70 -6.72 -8.85 -14.41
C THR A 70 -6.15 -7.51 -13.90
N GLY A 71 -6.16 -7.24 -12.60
CA GLY A 71 -5.56 -6.00 -12.08
C GLY A 71 -4.05 -5.86 -12.30
N ASP A 72 -3.36 -6.98 -12.56
CA ASP A 72 -1.91 -7.02 -12.80
C ASP A 72 -1.52 -7.36 -14.25
N THR A 73 -2.49 -7.63 -15.14
CA THR A 73 -2.24 -8.12 -16.51
C THR A 73 -3.13 -7.43 -17.53
N TRP A 74 -2.55 -6.98 -18.64
CA TRP A 74 -3.27 -6.33 -19.74
C TRP A 74 -2.67 -6.64 -21.11
N ILE A 75 -3.43 -6.39 -22.17
CA ILE A 75 -3.01 -6.50 -23.57
C ILE A 75 -2.94 -5.10 -24.18
N SER A 76 -1.87 -4.80 -24.90
CA SER A 76 -1.72 -3.59 -25.73
C SER A 76 -0.95 -3.92 -27.00
N GLY A 77 -1.39 -3.41 -28.15
CA GLY A 77 -0.70 -3.64 -29.42
C GLY A 77 -0.49 -5.13 -29.77
N GLY A 78 -1.42 -6.01 -29.37
CA GLY A 78 -1.32 -7.46 -29.58
C GLY A 78 -0.36 -8.19 -28.63
N ARG A 79 0.21 -7.49 -27.65
CA ARG A 79 1.17 -8.03 -26.68
C ARG A 79 0.60 -8.00 -25.28
N ARG A 80 0.78 -9.09 -24.53
CA ARG A 80 0.37 -9.23 -23.13
C ARG A 80 1.50 -8.75 -22.21
N TYR A 81 1.14 -7.95 -21.23
CA TYR A 81 2.02 -7.39 -20.22
C TYR A 81 1.52 -7.78 -18.83
N ARG A 82 2.46 -8.14 -17.96
CA ARG A 82 2.18 -8.41 -16.54
C ARG A 82 3.06 -7.56 -15.64
N LEU A 83 2.46 -6.95 -14.62
CA LEU A 83 3.18 -6.19 -13.62
C LEU A 83 4.05 -7.11 -12.76
N TYR A 84 5.32 -6.77 -12.61
CA TYR A 84 6.28 -7.58 -11.90
C TYR A 84 5.96 -7.67 -10.40
N GLY A 85 5.99 -8.88 -9.85
CA GLY A 85 5.85 -9.11 -8.40
C GLY A 85 4.45 -8.89 -7.83
N LEU A 86 3.50 -8.39 -8.61
CA LEU A 86 2.10 -8.26 -8.23
C LEU A 86 1.33 -9.54 -8.60
N GLN A 87 0.44 -9.97 -7.70
CA GLN A 87 -0.60 -10.95 -7.98
C GLN A 87 -1.95 -10.27 -7.76
N ALA A 88 -2.79 -10.23 -8.80
CA ALA A 88 -4.19 -9.80 -8.66
C ALA A 88 -5.04 -10.87 -7.94
N CYS A 89 -6.18 -10.47 -7.37
CA CYS A 89 -7.16 -11.42 -6.87
C CYS A 89 -7.66 -12.34 -8.00
N LEU A 90 -7.77 -13.64 -7.72
CA LEU A 90 -8.18 -14.61 -8.73
C LEU A 90 -9.68 -14.46 -9.00
N ARG A 91 -10.06 -14.26 -10.26
CA ARG A 91 -11.47 -14.34 -10.66
C ARG A 91 -12.08 -15.70 -10.30
N GLY A 92 -13.36 -15.69 -10.00
CA GLY A 92 -14.11 -16.81 -9.41
C GLY A 92 -13.97 -16.91 -7.90
N THR A 93 -13.19 -16.03 -7.26
CA THR A 93 -13.03 -16.02 -5.79
C THR A 93 -14.04 -15.06 -5.19
N ASN A 94 -14.93 -15.59 -4.35
CA ASN A 94 -16.02 -14.85 -3.76
C ASN A 94 -15.64 -14.23 -2.41
N VAL A 95 -16.13 -13.01 -2.15
CA VAL A 95 -16.06 -12.31 -0.87
C VAL A 95 -17.42 -11.75 -0.47
N THR A 96 -17.69 -11.74 0.84
CA THR A 96 -18.92 -11.18 1.40
C THR A 96 -18.70 -9.70 1.72
N VAL A 97 -19.29 -8.83 0.91
CA VAL A 97 -19.10 -7.36 1.06
C VAL A 97 -20.09 -6.74 2.04
N SER A 98 -21.25 -7.37 2.23
CA SER A 98 -22.25 -7.04 3.26
C SER A 98 -23.18 -8.23 3.45
N ALA A 99 -24.09 -8.16 4.44
CA ALA A 99 -25.00 -9.25 4.76
C ALA A 99 -25.81 -9.71 3.53
N GLY A 100 -25.56 -10.95 3.08
CA GLY A 100 -26.21 -11.54 1.91
C GLY A 100 -25.70 -11.05 0.55
N VAL A 101 -24.66 -10.21 0.51
CA VAL A 101 -24.10 -9.68 -0.74
C VAL A 101 -22.70 -10.25 -0.97
N VAL A 102 -22.61 -11.09 -2.01
CA VAL A 102 -21.35 -11.71 -2.45
C VAL A 102 -20.89 -11.05 -3.74
N ARG A 103 -19.57 -10.85 -3.88
CA ARG A 103 -18.92 -10.31 -5.08
C ARG A 103 -17.67 -11.11 -5.42
N ASP A 104 -17.30 -11.09 -6.70
CA ASP A 104 -16.04 -11.62 -7.17
C ASP A 104 -14.90 -10.65 -6.82
N CYS A 105 -13.91 -11.10 -6.05
CA CYS A 105 -12.80 -10.24 -5.65
C CYS A 105 -11.91 -9.83 -6.83
N GLY A 106 -11.81 -10.66 -7.87
CA GLY A 106 -11.04 -10.38 -9.08
C GLY A 106 -11.70 -9.30 -9.93
N GLU A 107 -13.03 -9.23 -9.95
CA GLU A 107 -13.76 -8.10 -10.55
C GLU A 107 -13.55 -6.80 -9.76
N LEU A 108 -13.62 -6.86 -8.42
CA LEU A 108 -13.35 -5.69 -7.57
C LEU A 108 -11.91 -5.18 -7.72
N ASP A 109 -10.93 -6.09 -7.68
CA ASP A 109 -9.51 -5.83 -7.92
C ASP A 109 -9.30 -5.12 -9.26
N LEU A 110 -9.90 -5.66 -10.34
CA LEU A 110 -9.75 -5.11 -11.69
C LEU A 110 -10.30 -3.68 -11.81
N ILE A 111 -11.47 -3.40 -11.25
CA ILE A 111 -12.08 -2.07 -11.26
C ILE A 111 -11.15 -1.07 -10.55
N MET A 112 -10.60 -1.48 -9.40
CA MET A 112 -9.73 -0.62 -8.61
C MET A 112 -8.36 -0.44 -9.27
N ALA A 113 -7.79 -1.47 -9.88
CA ALA A 113 -6.55 -1.36 -10.65
C ALA A 113 -6.69 -0.33 -11.79
N GLN A 114 -7.80 -0.37 -12.54
CA GLN A 114 -8.08 0.61 -13.59
C GLN A 114 -8.17 2.03 -13.04
N ALA A 115 -8.84 2.22 -11.90
CA ALA A 115 -8.94 3.52 -11.24
C ALA A 115 -7.56 4.03 -10.80
N LEU A 116 -6.77 3.19 -10.11
CA LEU A 116 -5.43 3.54 -9.63
C LEU A 116 -4.49 3.87 -10.80
N ILE A 117 -4.53 3.12 -11.90
CA ILE A 117 -3.70 3.40 -13.09
C ILE A 117 -4.09 4.71 -13.74
N ARG A 118 -5.40 4.98 -13.89
CA ARG A 118 -5.88 6.26 -14.43
C ARG A 118 -5.44 7.43 -13.57
N ASP A 119 -5.57 7.29 -12.26
CA ASP A 119 -5.32 8.38 -11.33
C ASP A 119 -3.82 8.61 -11.12
N THR A 120 -3.00 7.55 -11.10
CA THR A 120 -1.54 7.65 -10.88
C THR A 120 -0.71 7.87 -12.15
N ARG A 121 -1.33 7.71 -13.33
CA ARG A 121 -0.73 7.89 -14.67
C ARG A 121 0.67 7.30 -14.77
N PRO A 122 0.85 5.99 -14.54
CA PRO A 122 2.17 5.43 -14.38
C PRO A 122 2.96 5.44 -15.70
N VAL A 123 4.28 5.38 -15.57
CA VAL A 123 5.21 5.09 -16.67
C VAL A 123 5.83 3.72 -16.42
N CYS A 124 5.95 2.92 -17.47
CA CYS A 124 6.36 1.52 -17.41
C CYS A 124 7.59 1.26 -18.26
N THR A 125 8.40 0.30 -17.82
CA THR A 125 9.51 -0.23 -18.60
C THR A 125 9.43 -1.76 -18.63
N THR A 126 9.86 -2.35 -19.75
CA THR A 126 9.93 -3.81 -19.86
C THR A 126 11.17 -4.30 -19.14
N ILE A 127 10.97 -5.13 -18.11
CA ILE A 127 12.08 -5.73 -17.38
C ILE A 127 12.53 -7.05 -18.00
N ARG A 128 11.62 -7.78 -18.64
CA ARG A 128 11.91 -9.07 -19.27
C ARG A 128 10.85 -9.42 -20.30
N ASN A 129 11.29 -9.89 -21.47
CA ASN A 129 10.42 -10.58 -22.42
C ASN A 129 10.36 -12.05 -22.02
N LEU A 130 9.16 -12.59 -21.82
CA LEU A 130 8.97 -14.03 -21.56
C LEU A 130 8.97 -14.81 -22.87
N ASP A 131 8.34 -14.24 -23.89
CA ASP A 131 8.36 -14.72 -25.26
C ASP A 131 8.07 -13.54 -26.23
N GLN A 132 7.71 -13.86 -27.48
CA GLN A 132 7.40 -12.87 -28.52
C GLN A 132 6.21 -11.97 -28.14
N ASN A 133 5.21 -12.52 -27.45
CA ASN A 133 3.93 -11.87 -27.16
C ASN A 133 3.71 -11.57 -25.68
N ASN A 134 4.57 -12.05 -24.78
CA ASN A 134 4.43 -11.86 -23.33
C ASN A 134 5.64 -11.12 -22.74
N ALA A 135 5.38 -10.10 -21.95
CA ALA A 135 6.39 -9.31 -21.27
C ALA A 135 6.04 -9.07 -19.80
N VAL A 136 7.07 -8.99 -18.97
CA VAL A 136 6.97 -8.53 -17.59
C VAL A 136 7.47 -7.09 -17.52
N VAL A 137 6.74 -6.23 -16.83
CA VAL A 137 7.02 -4.79 -16.73
C VAL A 137 7.10 -4.34 -15.29
N ALA A 138 7.89 -3.30 -15.05
CA ALA A 138 7.84 -2.51 -13.83
C ALA A 138 7.29 -1.14 -14.16
N CYS A 139 6.40 -0.62 -13.32
CA CYS A 139 5.74 0.67 -13.55
C CYS A 139 5.93 1.57 -12.32
N GLN A 140 6.03 2.86 -12.54
CA GLN A 140 6.17 3.87 -11.50
C GLN A 140 5.07 4.92 -11.64
N THR A 141 4.47 5.33 -10.53
CA THR A 141 3.47 6.40 -10.50
C THR A 141 4.11 7.73 -10.91
N THR A 142 3.33 8.63 -11.51
CA THR A 142 3.81 9.99 -11.85
C THR A 142 3.10 11.10 -11.08
N THR A 143 2.07 10.75 -10.29
CA THR A 143 1.36 11.70 -9.44
C THR A 143 1.99 11.83 -8.06
N GLY A 144 2.01 13.05 -7.53
CA GLY A 144 2.58 13.38 -6.22
C GLY A 144 4.00 13.94 -6.35
N GLN A 145 4.70 14.01 -5.22
CA GLN A 145 6.08 14.50 -5.15
C GLN A 145 7.12 13.38 -5.33
N HIS A 146 6.69 12.12 -5.29
CA HIS A 146 7.55 10.95 -5.34
C HIS A 146 7.00 9.93 -6.32
N HIS A 147 7.91 9.31 -7.08
CA HIS A 147 7.61 8.17 -7.92
C HIS A 147 7.62 6.91 -7.05
N TYR A 148 6.49 6.24 -6.93
CA TYR A 148 6.39 4.97 -6.24
C TYR A 148 6.29 3.84 -7.26
N ASP A 149 6.89 2.71 -6.94
CA ASP A 149 6.63 1.46 -7.65
C ASP A 149 5.12 1.14 -7.58
N LEU A 150 4.50 0.99 -8.75
CA LEU A 150 3.04 0.82 -8.86
C LEU A 150 2.56 -0.46 -8.17
N ALA A 151 3.33 -1.55 -8.26
CA ALA A 151 2.98 -2.80 -7.60
C ALA A 151 2.97 -2.63 -6.08
N THR A 152 4.02 -2.02 -5.51
CA THR A 152 4.07 -1.66 -4.09
C THR A 152 2.87 -0.79 -3.69
N TYR A 153 2.54 0.22 -4.50
CA TYR A 153 1.41 1.10 -4.24
C TYR A 153 0.08 0.33 -4.21
N MET A 154 -0.18 -0.52 -5.21
CA MET A 154 -1.40 -1.35 -5.27
C MET A 154 -1.50 -2.32 -4.09
N ILE A 155 -0.39 -2.98 -3.73
CA ILE A 155 -0.33 -3.90 -2.58
C ILE A 155 -0.59 -3.16 -1.28
N ALA A 156 0.05 -2.01 -1.07
CA ALA A 156 -0.14 -1.20 0.14
C ALA A 156 -1.57 -0.65 0.27
N GLN A 157 -2.26 -0.38 -0.86
CA GLN A 157 -3.67 -0.01 -0.87
C GLN A 157 -4.63 -1.21 -0.72
N GLY A 158 -4.12 -2.44 -0.69
CA GLY A 158 -4.92 -3.66 -0.55
C GLY A 158 -5.65 -4.10 -1.82
N TRP A 159 -5.19 -3.67 -2.99
CA TRP A 159 -5.72 -4.05 -4.31
C TRP A 159 -4.73 -4.92 -5.09
N GLY A 160 -4.04 -5.80 -4.36
CA GLY A 160 -3.07 -6.73 -4.90
C GLY A 160 -2.27 -7.41 -3.80
N PHE A 161 -1.58 -8.48 -4.17
CA PHE A 161 -0.91 -9.41 -3.26
C PHE A 161 0.54 -9.62 -3.70
N ALA A 162 1.44 -9.96 -2.77
CA ALA A 162 2.82 -10.27 -3.14
C ALA A 162 2.88 -11.61 -3.89
N ALA A 163 3.31 -11.57 -5.16
CA ALA A 163 3.40 -12.75 -5.99
C ALA A 163 4.51 -13.70 -5.54
N VAL A 164 4.30 -14.99 -5.78
CA VAL A 164 5.29 -16.06 -5.56
C VAL A 164 5.62 -16.76 -6.87
N ASP A 165 6.81 -17.36 -6.95
CA ASP A 165 7.22 -18.24 -8.03
C ASP A 165 6.58 -19.64 -7.90
N SER A 166 6.89 -20.53 -8.84
CA SER A 166 6.40 -21.92 -8.83
C SER A 166 6.89 -22.75 -7.64
N ALA A 167 7.95 -22.32 -6.97
CA ALA A 167 8.45 -22.93 -5.73
C ALA A 167 7.83 -22.30 -4.48
N GLY A 168 6.88 -21.36 -4.63
CA GLY A 168 6.23 -20.67 -3.53
C GLY A 168 7.07 -19.57 -2.89
N ARG A 169 8.19 -19.16 -3.51
CA ARG A 169 9.06 -18.10 -3.00
C ARG A 169 8.60 -16.74 -3.50
N LEU A 170 8.65 -15.72 -2.65
CA LEU A 170 8.32 -14.35 -3.04
C LEU A 170 9.19 -13.87 -4.22
N ILE A 171 8.54 -13.35 -5.25
CA ILE A 171 9.23 -12.78 -6.42
C ILE A 171 9.95 -11.48 -6.02
N VAL A 172 9.29 -10.67 -5.19
CA VAL A 172 9.87 -9.46 -4.60
C VAL A 172 9.68 -9.54 -3.08
N PRO A 173 10.71 -9.94 -2.31
CA PRO A 173 10.58 -10.13 -0.85
C PRO A 173 10.03 -8.90 -0.10
N GLY A 174 10.42 -7.70 -0.54
CA GLY A 174 9.97 -6.44 0.08
C GLY A 174 8.45 -6.21 0.00
N TYR A 175 7.75 -6.79 -0.98
CA TYR A 175 6.31 -6.61 -1.12
C TYR A 175 5.50 -7.30 -0.01
N ARG A 176 6.07 -8.30 0.65
CA ARG A 176 5.42 -8.95 1.81
C ARG A 176 5.14 -7.96 2.93
N ILE A 177 6.05 -7.01 3.17
CA ILE A 177 5.89 -6.00 4.23
C ILE A 177 4.71 -5.08 3.91
N ALA A 178 4.59 -4.64 2.65
CA ALA A 178 3.48 -3.81 2.19
C ALA A 178 2.14 -4.56 2.31
N GLU A 179 2.12 -5.84 1.94
CA GLU A 179 0.94 -6.69 2.01
C GLU A 179 0.49 -6.94 3.46
N GLU A 180 1.43 -7.23 4.37
CA GLU A 180 1.15 -7.39 5.79
C GLU A 180 0.61 -6.11 6.42
N SER A 181 1.16 -4.96 6.02
CA SER A 181 0.66 -3.65 6.44
C SER A 181 -0.78 -3.43 5.97
N ALA A 182 -1.07 -3.65 4.69
CA ALA A 182 -2.42 -3.55 4.13
C ALA A 182 -3.41 -4.50 4.83
N ARG A 183 -2.98 -5.73 5.11
CA ARG A 183 -3.79 -6.73 5.82
C ARG A 183 -4.10 -6.28 7.25
N SER A 184 -3.11 -5.81 8.00
CA SER A 184 -3.30 -5.31 9.37
C SER A 184 -4.24 -4.11 9.43
N ALA A 185 -4.17 -3.23 8.42
CA ALA A 185 -5.01 -2.06 8.29
C ALA A 185 -6.40 -2.36 7.71
N ARG A 186 -6.65 -3.62 7.29
CA ARG A 186 -7.84 -4.03 6.54
C ARG A 186 -8.11 -3.15 5.30
N ALA A 187 -7.04 -2.79 4.59
CA ALA A 187 -7.11 -1.97 3.39
C ALA A 187 -7.64 -2.76 2.18
N GLY A 188 -8.40 -2.10 1.32
CA GLY A 188 -8.90 -2.68 0.07
C GLY A 188 -9.65 -4.00 0.28
N LEU A 189 -9.23 -5.04 -0.42
CA LEU A 189 -9.82 -6.38 -0.31
C LEU A 189 -9.70 -6.97 1.10
N TRP A 190 -8.68 -6.59 1.88
CA TRP A 190 -8.50 -7.08 3.26
C TRP A 190 -9.57 -6.58 4.25
N ALA A 191 -10.46 -5.68 3.82
CA ALA A 191 -11.66 -5.33 4.57
C ALA A 191 -12.64 -6.51 4.71
N TYR A 192 -12.62 -7.45 3.78
CA TYR A 192 -13.52 -8.61 3.76
C TYR A 192 -12.91 -9.78 4.53
N SER A 193 -13.60 -10.21 5.60
CA SER A 193 -13.09 -11.21 6.54
C SER A 193 -12.94 -12.61 5.94
N ASP A 194 -13.68 -12.91 4.88
CA ASP A 194 -13.69 -14.19 4.19
C ASP A 194 -12.80 -14.22 2.94
N LEU A 195 -12.02 -13.17 2.69
CA LEU A 195 -11.06 -13.15 1.58
C LEU A 195 -10.00 -14.25 1.76
N PRO A 196 -9.91 -15.24 0.85
CA PRO A 196 -8.81 -16.19 0.85
C PRO A 196 -7.56 -15.53 0.27
N HIS A 197 -6.39 -15.90 0.79
CA HIS A 197 -5.13 -15.43 0.21
C HIS A 197 -4.90 -16.10 -1.16
N PRO A 198 -4.65 -15.36 -2.26
CA PRO A 198 -4.56 -15.94 -3.61
C PRO A 198 -3.52 -17.04 -3.76
N VAL A 199 -2.33 -16.87 -3.17
CA VAL A 199 -1.28 -17.91 -3.17
C VAL A 199 -1.75 -19.23 -2.55
N ALA A 200 -2.55 -19.18 -1.48
CA ALA A 200 -3.10 -20.40 -0.87
C ALA A 200 -4.08 -21.09 -1.83
N VAL A 201 -4.92 -20.32 -2.54
CA VAL A 201 -5.84 -20.85 -3.55
C VAL A 201 -5.07 -21.49 -4.72
N LEU A 202 -4.01 -20.84 -5.22
CA LEU A 202 -3.17 -21.38 -6.29
C LEU A 202 -2.48 -22.69 -5.87
N GLN A 203 -1.98 -22.77 -4.64
CA GLN A 203 -1.36 -23.99 -4.12
C GLN A 203 -2.36 -25.15 -4.00
N GLN A 204 -3.60 -24.87 -3.57
CA GLN A 204 -4.67 -25.87 -3.52
C GLN A 204 -5.04 -26.38 -4.91
N GLN A 205 -5.15 -25.47 -5.89
CA GLN A 205 -5.44 -25.83 -7.28
C GLN A 205 -4.32 -26.67 -7.90
N ALA A 206 -3.06 -26.34 -7.64
CA ALA A 206 -1.91 -27.11 -8.13
C ALA A 206 -1.84 -28.52 -7.50
N GLY A 207 -2.18 -28.65 -6.22
CA GLY A 207 -2.22 -29.96 -5.54
C GLY A 207 -3.39 -30.84 -5.95
N ALA A 208 -4.52 -30.26 -6.37
CA ALA A 208 -5.69 -31.00 -6.84
C ALA A 208 -5.55 -31.55 -8.28
N GLN A 209 -4.52 -31.12 -9.02
CA GLN A 209 -4.24 -31.56 -10.39
C GLN A 209 -3.16 -32.67 -10.46
N GLN A 210 -2.64 -33.12 -9.32
CA GLN A 210 -1.69 -34.24 -9.18
C GLN A 210 -2.41 -35.51 -8.72
#